data_AF-A0A375IX39-F1
#
_entry.id   AF-A0A375IX39-F1
#
_cell.length_a   1.000
_cell.length_b   1.000
_cell.length_c   1.000
_cell.angle_alpha   90.00
_cell.angle_beta   90.00
_cell.angle_gamma   90.00
#
_symmetry.space_group_name_H-M   'P 1'
#
loop_
_entity.id
_entity.type
_entity.pdbx_description
1 polymer ?
#
loop_
_entity_poly.entity_id
_entity_poly.type
_entity_poly.pdbx_seq_one_letter_code
_entity_poly.pdbx_strand_id
1 'polypeptide(L)'
;MAGTPALTLYGRAYCHLCEDMKVALETLRRDFSFILHEVDVDADAALEGRFGELVPVLMPGTPADLSADSSANAAPLCHYFLDEAATRVWLAAHGAARTDR
;
A
#
# COMPACT_ATOMS: atom_id res chain seq x y z
N MET A 1 -11.65 16.97 6.66
CA MET A 1 -10.45 17.16 5.82
C MET A 1 -10.06 15.79 5.33
N ALA A 2 -10.36 15.45 4.08
CA ALA A 2 -9.89 14.19 3.51
C ALA A 2 -8.37 14.34 3.34
N GLY A 3 -7.62 13.69 4.23
CA GLY A 3 -6.16 13.66 4.14
C GLY A 3 -5.73 12.97 2.86
N THR A 4 -4.49 13.23 2.43
CA THR A 4 -3.90 12.52 1.30
C THR A 4 -3.99 11.01 1.55
N PRO A 5 -4.55 10.22 0.61
CA PRO A 5 -4.66 8.78 0.80
C PRO A 5 -3.27 8.17 0.98
N ALA A 6 -3.17 7.22 1.89
CA ALA A 6 -1.93 6.50 2.16
C ALA A 6 -2.08 5.04 1.73
N LEU A 7 -0.98 4.47 1.25
CA LEU A 7 -0.82 3.07 0.91
C LEU A 7 0.40 2.53 1.66
N THR A 8 0.31 1.31 2.16
CA THR A 8 1.40 0.63 2.85
C THR A 8 1.78 -0.62 2.07
N LEU A 9 3.02 -0.68 1.58
CA LEU A 9 3.62 -1.83 0.94
C LEU A 9 4.36 -2.64 2.00
N TYR A 10 3.80 -3.80 2.32
CA TYR A 10 4.44 -4.80 3.16
C TYR A 10 5.35 -5.67 2.29
N GLY A 11 6.64 -5.53 2.54
CA GLY A 11 7.73 -6.13 1.79
C GLY A 11 8.70 -6.86 2.71
N ARG A 12 9.78 -7.35 2.13
CA ARG A 12 10.99 -7.81 2.84
C ARG A 12 12.20 -7.35 2.05
N ALA A 13 13.30 -7.08 2.73
CA ALA A 13 14.54 -6.67 2.09
C ALA A 13 14.93 -7.62 0.93
N TYR A 14 15.35 -7.06 -0.20
CA TYR A 14 15.78 -7.77 -1.42
C TYR A 14 14.71 -8.57 -2.17
N CYS A 15 13.47 -8.07 -2.23
CA CYS A 15 12.42 -8.68 -3.05
C CYS A 15 12.26 -7.96 -4.40
N HIS A 16 12.59 -8.64 -5.51
CA HIS A 16 12.41 -8.09 -6.86
C HIS A 16 10.96 -7.70 -7.18
N LEU A 17 9.98 -8.44 -6.62
CA LEU A 17 8.55 -8.13 -6.81
C LEU A 17 8.14 -6.84 -6.10
N CYS A 18 8.76 -6.51 -4.95
CA CYS A 18 8.52 -5.24 -4.28
C CYS A 18 8.98 -4.08 -5.15
N GLU A 19 10.14 -4.21 -5.79
CA GLU A 19 10.68 -3.16 -6.67
C GLU A 19 9.79 -2.95 -7.90
N ASP A 20 9.30 -4.03 -8.52
CA ASP A 20 8.37 -3.95 -9.66
C ASP A 20 7.06 -3.24 -9.27
N MET A 21 6.49 -3.60 -8.11
CA MET A 21 5.31 -2.95 -7.55
C MET A 21 5.54 -1.47 -7.27
N LYS A 22 6.70 -1.10 -6.72
CA LYS A 22 7.07 0.32 -6.51
C LYS A 22 7.16 1.07 -7.81
N VAL A 23 7.79 0.51 -8.85
CA VAL A 23 7.89 1.16 -10.17
C VAL A 23 6.51 1.44 -10.76
N ALA A 24 5.59 0.49 -10.64
CA ALA A 24 4.21 0.68 -11.09
C ALA A 24 3.45 1.71 -10.24
N LEU A 25 3.63 1.71 -8.91
CA LEU A 25 3.08 2.74 -8.01
C LEU A 25 3.64 4.13 -8.31
N GLU A 26 4.93 4.28 -8.59
CA GLU A 26 5.56 5.54 -9.00
C GLU A 26 4.95 6.08 -10.30
N THR A 27 4.52 5.20 -11.20
CA THR A 27 3.75 5.58 -12.39
C THR A 27 2.39 6.14 -12.00
N LEU A 28 1.67 5.48 -11.09
CA LEU A 28 0.39 5.98 -10.55
C LEU A 28 0.54 7.30 -9.80
N ARG A 29 1.67 7.53 -9.13
CA ARG A 29 1.96 8.80 -8.46
C ARG A 29 1.95 9.98 -9.43
N ARG A 30 2.10 9.75 -10.74
CA ARG A 30 1.98 10.80 -11.77
C ARG A 30 0.55 11.31 -11.94
N ASP A 31 -0.44 10.45 -11.78
CA ASP A 31 -1.87 10.79 -11.92
C ASP A 31 -2.53 11.08 -10.56
N PHE A 32 -2.03 10.46 -9.49
CA PHE A 32 -2.62 10.50 -8.16
C PHE A 32 -1.61 10.96 -7.09
N SER A 33 -2.05 11.83 -6.18
CA SER A 33 -1.32 12.19 -4.97
C SER A 33 -1.68 11.24 -3.83
N PHE A 34 -0.74 10.36 -3.49
CA PHE A 34 -0.84 9.47 -2.33
C PHE A 34 0.51 9.32 -1.63
N ILE A 35 0.47 8.90 -0.37
CA ILE A 35 1.65 8.59 0.43
C ILE A 35 1.89 7.07 0.36
N LEU A 36 3.11 6.66 0.02
CA LEU A 36 3.51 5.25 0.05
C LEU A 36 4.42 5.01 1.25
N HIS A 37 4.05 4.06 2.10
CA HIS A 37 4.86 3.59 3.22
C HIS A 37 5.40 2.21 2.90
N GLU A 38 6.68 1.97 3.15
CA GLU A 38 7.31 0.67 3.00
C GLU A 38 7.56 0.10 4.39
N VAL A 39 7.05 -1.11 4.65
CA VAL A 39 7.19 -1.78 5.93
C VAL A 39 7.78 -3.16 5.69
N ASP A 40 8.86 -3.48 6.40
CA ASP A 40 9.44 -4.82 6.39
C ASP A 40 8.63 -5.72 7.32
N VAL A 41 8.11 -6.83 6.80
CA VAL A 41 7.34 -7.79 7.61
C VAL A 41 8.22 -8.56 8.60
N ASP A 42 9.52 -8.65 8.36
CA ASP A 42 10.52 -9.30 9.25
C ASP A 42 10.77 -8.44 10.51
N ALA A 43 10.41 -7.15 10.47
CA ALA A 43 10.55 -6.26 11.63
C ALA A 43 9.53 -6.56 12.75
N ASP A 44 8.40 -7.20 12.42
CA ASP A 44 7.29 -7.46 13.34
C ASP A 44 6.76 -8.89 13.17
N ALA A 45 6.92 -9.73 14.19
CA ALA A 45 6.45 -11.13 14.15
C ALA A 45 4.93 -11.29 13.87
N ALA A 46 4.13 -10.28 14.24
CA ALA A 46 2.69 -10.26 13.94
C ALA A 46 2.41 -10.02 12.45
N LEU A 47 3.22 -9.19 11.78
CA LEU A 47 3.14 -8.96 10.34
C LEU A 47 3.70 -10.15 9.57
N GLU A 48 4.82 -10.71 10.03
CA GLU A 48 5.42 -11.93 9.46
C GLU A 48 4.41 -13.08 9.43
N GLY A 49 3.76 -13.38 10.54
CA GLY A 49 2.77 -14.46 10.61
C GLY A 49 1.50 -14.23 9.80
N ARG A 50 1.19 -12.98 9.44
CA ARG A 50 -0.04 -12.62 8.71
C ARG A 50 0.18 -12.41 7.21
N PHE A 51 1.32 -11.82 6.84
CA PHE A 51 1.64 -11.39 5.49
C PHE A 51 2.94 -11.98 4.94
N GLY A 52 3.78 -12.61 5.76
CA GLY A 52 5.11 -13.10 5.35
C GLY A 52 5.09 -14.04 4.14
N GLU A 53 4.05 -14.87 4.02
CA GLU A 53 3.84 -15.77 2.87
C GLU A 53 3.20 -15.07 1.65
N LEU A 54 2.61 -13.88 1.84
CA LEU A 54 1.87 -13.13 0.81
C LEU A 54 2.66 -11.95 0.24
N VAL A 55 3.87 -11.69 0.73
CA VAL A 55 4.74 -10.59 0.28
C VAL A 55 5.03 -10.68 -1.23
N PRO A 56 4.94 -9.57 -1.99
CA PRO A 56 4.54 -8.21 -1.58
C PRO A 56 3.03 -8.06 -1.37
N VAL A 57 2.63 -7.36 -0.30
CA VAL A 57 1.22 -7.04 -0.02
C VAL A 57 1.02 -5.53 0.01
N LEU A 58 0.03 -5.03 -0.74
CA LEU A 58 -0.35 -3.63 -0.73
C LEU A 58 -1.62 -3.42 0.10
N MET A 59 -1.50 -2.64 1.17
CA MET A 59 -2.59 -2.32 2.08
C MET A 59 -3.03 -0.86 1.95
N PRO A 60 -4.34 -0.57 2.00
CA PRO A 60 -4.84 0.79 2.06
C PRO A 60 -4.69 1.33 3.49
N GLY A 61 -4.21 2.57 3.62
CA GLY A 61 -3.98 3.24 4.89
C GLY A 61 -2.50 3.40 5.26
N THR A 62 -2.27 3.99 6.43
CA THR A 62 -0.93 4.17 7.00
C THR A 62 -0.59 2.98 7.91
N PRO A 63 0.70 2.64 8.10
CA PRO A 63 1.07 1.55 9.01
C PRO A 63 0.66 1.82 10.47
N ALA A 64 0.49 3.09 10.86
CA ALA A 64 -0.02 3.47 12.17
C ALA A 64 -1.49 3.05 12.36
N ASP A 65 -2.32 3.22 11.33
CA ASP A 65 -3.74 2.84 11.31
C ASP A 65 -3.94 1.32 11.17
N LEU A 66 -2.96 0.63 10.63
CA LEU A 66 -2.94 -0.83 10.54
C LEU A 66 -2.33 -1.51 11.77
N SER A 67 -1.79 -0.74 12.72
CA SER A 67 -1.32 -1.27 14.00
C SER A 67 -2.51 -1.73 14.84
N ALA A 68 -2.32 -2.83 15.58
CA ALA A 68 -3.34 -3.71 16.15
C ALA A 68 -4.47 -3.08 17.01
N ASP A 69 -4.42 -1.77 17.28
CA ASP A 69 -5.38 -1.03 18.08
C ASP A 69 -6.43 -0.28 17.23
N SER A 70 -6.16 -0.02 15.96
CA SER A 70 -7.06 0.76 15.10
C SER A 70 -8.02 -0.16 14.34
N SER A 71 -9.31 0.01 14.66
CA SER A 71 -10.48 -0.71 14.12
C SER A 71 -10.75 -0.38 12.64
N ALA A 72 -9.72 -0.35 11.81
CA ALA A 72 -9.85 -0.28 10.36
C ALA A 72 -9.72 -1.71 9.82
N ASN A 73 -10.84 -2.33 9.50
CA ASN A 73 -10.89 -3.58 8.73
C ASN A 73 -10.51 -3.31 7.27
N ALA A 74 -9.30 -2.78 7.07
CA ALA A 74 -8.72 -2.55 5.77
C ALA A 74 -8.20 -3.89 5.24
N ALA A 75 -8.86 -4.42 4.22
CA ALA A 75 -8.36 -5.58 3.49
C ALA A 75 -7.21 -5.17 2.56
N PRO A 76 -6.25 -6.07 2.28
CA PRO A 76 -5.23 -5.82 1.27
C PRO A 76 -5.88 -5.54 -0.09
N LEU A 77 -5.38 -4.54 -0.79
CA LEU A 77 -5.79 -4.24 -2.15
C LEU A 77 -5.32 -5.35 -3.09
N CYS A 78 -4.05 -5.77 -2.94
CA CYS A 78 -3.41 -6.76 -3.80
C CYS A 78 -2.28 -7.47 -3.04
N HIS A 79 -1.91 -8.66 -3.50
CA HIS A 79 -0.70 -9.36 -3.07
C HIS A 79 -0.03 -10.03 -4.27
N TYR A 80 1.28 -10.30 -4.19
CA TYR A 80 2.17 -10.80 -5.24
C TYR A 80 2.41 -9.87 -6.44
N PHE A 81 1.35 -9.30 -7.01
CA PHE A 81 1.40 -8.39 -8.15
C PHE A 81 0.52 -7.16 -7.89
N LEU A 82 0.92 -6.02 -8.46
CA LEU A 82 0.11 -4.81 -8.36
C LEU A 82 -1.12 -4.95 -9.26
N ASP A 83 -2.31 -4.88 -8.68
CA ASP A 83 -3.52 -4.63 -9.47
C ASP A 83 -3.68 -3.12 -9.64
N GLU A 84 -3.15 -2.61 -10.75
CA GLU A 84 -3.23 -1.18 -11.08
C GLU A 84 -4.69 -0.71 -11.15
N ALA A 85 -5.61 -1.54 -11.64
CA ALA A 85 -7.00 -1.18 -11.79
C ALA A 85 -7.67 -1.02 -10.42
N ALA A 86 -7.54 -2.00 -9.53
CA ALA A 86 -8.09 -1.94 -8.18
C ALA A 86 -7.47 -0.78 -7.37
N THR A 87 -6.16 -0.60 -7.47
CA THR A 87 -5.43 0.48 -6.80
C THR A 87 -5.93 1.85 -7.27
N ARG A 88 -6.08 2.04 -8.59
CA ARG A 88 -6.63 3.28 -9.17
C ARG A 88 -8.06 3.55 -8.73
N VAL A 89 -8.92 2.53 -8.71
CA VAL A 89 -10.31 2.66 -8.26
C VAL A 89 -10.35 3.11 -6.80
N TRP A 90 -9.55 2.49 -5.93
CA TRP A 90 -9.48 2.87 -4.52
C TRP A 90 -8.94 4.30 -4.35
N LEU A 91 -7.85 4.65 -5.02
CA LEU A 91 -7.25 5.99 -4.99
C LEU A 91 -8.23 7.07 -5.47
N ALA A 92 -8.93 6.82 -6.56
CA ALA A 92 -9.95 7.73 -7.08
C ALA A 92 -11.11 7.93 -6.08
N ALA A 93 -11.57 6.85 -5.44
CA ALA A 93 -12.61 6.91 -4.43
C ALA A 93 -12.20 7.69 -3.16
N HIS A 94 -10.91 7.68 -2.82
CA HIS A 94 -10.36 8.37 -1.64
C HIS A 94 -9.81 9.77 -1.94
N GLY A 95 -10.08 10.31 -3.14
CA GLY A 95 -9.72 11.69 -3.48
C GLY A 95 -8.24 11.90 -3.80
N ALA A 96 -7.53 10.86 -4.24
CA ALA A 96 -6.12 10.97 -4.63
C ALA A 96 -5.89 11.72 -5.94
N ALA A 97 -6.93 11.98 -6.75
CA ALA A 97 -6.75 12.55 -8.09
C ALA A 97 -6.00 13.88 -8.02
N ARG A 98 -4.86 13.98 -8.70
CA ARG A 98 -4.15 15.27 -8.79
C ARG A 98 -4.98 16.24 -9.62
N THR A 99 -5.59 17.20 -8.94
CA THR A 99 -5.98 18.47 -9.57
C THR A 99 -4.73 19.32 -9.68
N ASP A 100 -3.92 19.01 -10.68
CA ASP A 100 -2.93 19.95 -11.22
C ASP A 100 -3.58 20.57 -12.45
N ARG A 101 -3.90 21.86 -12.36
CA ARG A 101 -4.52 22.67 -13.41
C ARG A 101 -3.60 23.83 -13.73
#